data_AF-A0A920H4U8-F1
#
_entry.id   AF-A0A920H4U8-F1
#
_cell.length_a   1.000
_cell.length_b   1.000
_cell.length_c   1.000
_cell.angle_alpha   90.00
_cell.angle_beta   90.00
_cell.angle_gamma   90.00
#
_symmetry.space_group_name_H-M   'P 1'
#
loop_
_entity.id
_entity.type
_entity.pdbx_description
1 polymer ?
#
loop_
_entity_poly.entity_id
_entity_poly.type
_entity_poly.pdbx_seq_one_letter_code
_entity_poly.pdbx_strand_id
1 'polypeptide(L)'
;MKKNLSNEVRKAYLNVLNSEKKIHAMHKVLKAKEMQVEMSQESLKLDLETSRNLLNSIKDMYEAKNNYLIAKYDFILSKLNLKKTAGLLSVDDLRYVNSWLN
;
A
#
# COMPACT_ATOMS: atom_id res chain seq x y z
N MET A 1 18.35 -15.86 -25.65
CA MET A 1 16.97 -15.33 -25.47
C MET A 1 16.16 -16.02 -24.38
N LYS A 2 15.86 -17.34 -24.44
CA LYS A 2 14.97 -18.02 -23.46
C LYS A 2 15.38 -17.89 -21.97
N LYS A 3 16.68 -17.94 -21.67
CA LYS A 3 17.21 -17.78 -20.29
C LYS A 3 16.98 -16.39 -19.70
N ASN A 4 17.03 -15.34 -20.54
CA ASN A 4 16.82 -13.96 -20.09
C ASN A 4 15.35 -13.74 -19.73
N LEU A 5 14.43 -14.24 -20.56
CA LEU A 5 12.99 -14.18 -20.29
C LEU A 5 12.61 -14.88 -18.99
N SER A 6 13.14 -16.09 -18.74
CA SER A 6 12.91 -16.80 -17.48
C SER A 6 13.38 -16.01 -16.25
N ASN A 7 14.51 -15.31 -16.36
CA ASN A 7 15.04 -14.47 -15.28
C ASN A 7 14.18 -13.23 -15.05
N GLU A 8 13.67 -12.60 -16.12
CA GLU A 8 12.78 -11.44 -16.04
C GLU A 8 11.44 -11.78 -15.39
N VAL A 9 10.82 -12.90 -15.79
CA VAL A 9 9.58 -13.39 -15.18
C VAL A 9 9.79 -13.67 -13.68
N ARG A 10 10.92 -14.32 -13.32
CA ARG A 10 11.25 -14.57 -11.91
C ARG A 10 11.42 -13.28 -11.12
N LYS A 11 12.11 -12.28 -11.67
CA LYS A 11 12.25 -10.96 -11.03
C LYS A 11 10.89 -10.27 -10.85
N ALA A 12 10.05 -10.29 -11.87
CA ALA A 12 8.70 -9.70 -11.79
C ALA A 12 7.85 -10.40 -10.72
N TYR A 13 7.93 -11.73 -10.59
CA TYR A 13 7.24 -12.49 -9.55
C TYR A 13 7.73 -12.12 -8.14
N LEU A 14 9.05 -12.01 -7.93
CA LEU A 14 9.60 -11.57 -6.64
C LEU A 14 9.16 -10.14 -6.29
N ASN A 15 9.04 -9.26 -7.29
CA ASN A 15 8.52 -7.91 -7.07
C ASN A 15 7.06 -7.92 -6.61
N VAL A 16 6.22 -8.81 -7.14
CA VAL A 16 4.83 -8.98 -6.67
C VAL A 16 4.78 -9.45 -5.21
N LEU A 17 5.61 -10.42 -4.84
CA LEU A 17 5.67 -10.90 -3.45
C LEU A 17 6.15 -9.80 -2.50
N ASN A 18 7.11 -8.98 -2.92
CA ASN A 18 7.62 -7.89 -2.10
C ASN A 18 6.61 -6.75 -1.95
N SER A 19 5.90 -6.38 -3.02
CA SER A 19 4.86 -5.34 -2.98
C SER A 19 3.65 -5.80 -2.15
N GLU A 20 3.29 -7.08 -2.20
CA GLU A 20 2.27 -7.66 -1.31
C GLU A 20 2.68 -7.54 0.16
N LYS A 21 3.92 -7.90 0.52
CA LYS A 21 4.44 -7.72 1.89
C LYS A 21 4.42 -6.24 2.31
N LYS A 22 4.76 -5.32 1.40
CA LYS A 22 4.71 -3.87 1.64
C LYS A 22 3.29 -3.40 1.98
N ILE A 23 2.27 -3.88 1.27
CA ILE A 23 0.86 -3.60 1.61
C ILE A 23 0.56 -4.00 3.05
N HIS A 24 0.90 -5.23 3.44
CA HIS A 24 0.63 -5.73 4.78
C HIS A 24 1.37 -4.91 5.85
N ALA A 25 2.61 -4.53 5.60
CA ALA A 25 3.38 -3.68 6.50
C ALA A 25 2.74 -2.29 6.65
N MET A 26 2.38 -1.63 5.54
CA MET A 26 1.76 -0.30 5.57
C MET A 26 0.37 -0.34 6.21
N HIS A 27 -0.39 -1.43 6.06
CA HIS A 27 -1.66 -1.61 6.76
C HIS A 27 -1.47 -1.64 8.28
N LYS A 28 -0.44 -2.35 8.77
CA LYS A 28 -0.12 -2.37 10.21
C LYS A 28 0.28 -0.98 10.72
N VAL A 29 1.06 -0.23 9.94
CA VAL A 29 1.42 1.15 10.30
C VAL A 29 0.18 2.04 10.37
N LEU A 30 -0.73 1.93 9.40
CA LEU A 30 -2.00 2.65 9.42
C LEU A 30 -2.81 2.32 10.68
N LYS A 31 -2.97 1.03 11.03
CA LYS A 31 -3.64 0.61 12.27
C LYS A 31 -2.98 1.18 13.52
N ALA A 32 -1.66 1.19 13.58
CA ALA A 32 -0.94 1.79 14.70
C ALA A 32 -1.19 3.30 14.82
N LYS A 33 -1.25 4.01 13.69
CA LYS A 33 -1.53 5.45 13.66
C LYS A 33 -3.00 5.78 13.97
N GLU A 34 -3.95 4.94 13.57
CA GLU A 34 -5.35 5.05 13.99
C GLU A 34 -5.47 4.95 15.52
N MET A 35 -4.85 3.94 16.13
CA MET A 35 -4.82 3.80 17.59
C MET A 35 -4.14 4.99 18.27
N GLN A 36 -3.08 5.54 17.67
CA GLN A 36 -2.41 6.73 18.21
C GLN A 36 -3.33 7.95 18.23
N VAL A 37 -4.17 8.13 17.20
CA VAL A 37 -5.19 9.20 17.18
C VAL A 37 -6.21 8.98 18.30
N GLU A 38 -6.70 7.75 18.48
CA GLU A 38 -7.65 7.42 19.56
C GLU A 38 -7.07 7.72 20.95
N MET A 39 -5.81 7.34 21.20
CA MET A 39 -5.10 7.65 22.45
C MET A 39 -4.94 9.16 22.66
N SER A 40 -4.60 9.92 21.61
CA SER A 40 -4.47 11.37 21.72
C SER A 40 -5.81 12.05 21.97
N GLN A 41 -6.90 11.53 21.41
CA GLN A 41 -8.24 12.04 21.69
C GLN A 41 -8.62 11.83 23.16
N GLU A 42 -8.32 10.66 23.71
CA GLU A 42 -8.63 10.37 25.11
C GLU A 42 -7.77 11.21 26.07
N SER A 43 -6.47 11.32 25.80
CA SER A 43 -5.55 12.13 26.59
C SER A 43 -5.94 13.62 26.56
N LEU A 44 -6.45 14.12 25.43
CA LEU A 44 -6.97 15.48 25.33
C LEU A 44 -8.22 15.70 26.20
N LYS A 45 -9.14 14.74 26.29
CA LYS A 45 -10.32 14.84 27.18
C LYS A 45 -9.96 14.87 28.66
N LEU A 46 -8.82 14.27 29.01
CA LEU A 46 -8.27 14.23 30.36
C LEU A 46 -7.32 15.40 30.65
N ASP A 47 -7.20 16.38 29.74
CA ASP A 47 -6.25 17.50 29.81
C ASP A 47 -4.76 17.07 29.93
N LEU A 48 -4.43 15.82 29.56
CA LEU A 48 -3.08 15.25 29.58
C LEU A 48 -2.30 15.51 28.28
N GLU A 49 -2.98 15.97 27.24
CA GLU A 49 -2.41 16.26 25.93
C GLU A 49 -3.03 17.54 25.33
N THR A 50 -2.40 18.11 24.31
CA THR A 50 -2.87 19.35 23.68
C THR A 50 -3.57 19.08 22.35
N SER A 51 -4.49 19.96 21.95
CA SER A 51 -5.15 19.90 20.64
C SER A 51 -4.16 19.96 19.48
N ARG A 52 -2.98 20.58 19.68
CA ARG A 52 -1.89 20.59 18.70
C ARG A 52 -1.31 19.20 18.47
N ASN A 53 -1.09 18.44 19.54
CA ASN A 53 -0.57 17.07 19.42
C ASN A 53 -1.60 16.14 18.79
N LEU A 54 -2.89 16.29 19.12
CA LEU A 54 -3.98 15.59 18.43
C LEU A 54 -4.00 15.91 16.93
N LEU A 55 -3.83 17.17 16.54
CA LEU A 55 -3.77 17.54 15.12
C LEU A 55 -2.57 16.88 14.42
N ASN A 56 -1.41 16.82 15.09
CA ASN A 56 -0.23 16.14 14.56
C ASN A 56 -0.47 14.63 14.40
N SER A 57 -1.10 13.95 15.37
CA SER A 57 -1.40 12.51 15.25
C SER A 57 -2.39 12.22 14.12
N ILE A 58 -3.39 13.09 13.93
CA ILE A 58 -4.30 13.00 12.79
C ILE A 58 -3.54 13.16 11.47
N LYS A 59 -2.63 14.13 11.37
CA LYS A 59 -1.79 14.33 10.17
C LYS A 59 -0.96 13.07 9.86
N ASP A 60 -0.28 12.52 10.87
CA ASP A 60 0.51 11.29 10.73
C ASP A 60 -0.33 10.09 10.26
N MET A 61 -1.57 9.96 10.76
CA MET A 61 -2.51 8.91 10.32
C MET A 61 -2.87 9.07 8.85
N TYR A 62 -3.12 10.30 8.37
CA TYR A 62 -3.36 10.56 6.95
C TYR A 62 -2.14 10.26 6.07
N GLU A 63 -0.93 10.57 6.55
CA GLU A 63 0.30 10.19 5.85
C GLU A 63 0.44 8.64 5.75
N ALA A 64 0.17 7.92 6.84
CA ALA A 64 0.18 6.46 6.84
C ALA A 64 -0.89 5.87 5.90
N LYS A 65 -2.08 6.49 5.85
CA LYS A 65 -3.16 6.12 4.93
C LYS A 65 -2.72 6.29 3.47
N ASN A 66 -2.10 7.41 3.13
CA ASN A 66 -1.56 7.64 1.79
C ASN A 66 -0.48 6.63 1.43
N ASN A 67 0.45 6.33 2.34
CA ASN A 67 1.49 5.33 2.12
C ASN A 67 0.92 3.92 1.90
N TYR A 68 -0.16 3.57 2.60
CA TYR A 68 -0.90 2.33 2.37
C TYR A 68 -1.55 2.28 0.96
N LEU A 69 -2.16 3.37 0.52
CA LEU A 69 -2.72 3.48 -0.83
C LEU A 69 -1.65 3.37 -1.93
N ILE A 70 -0.52 4.06 -1.76
CA ILE A 70 0.63 3.95 -2.66
C ILE A 70 1.11 2.48 -2.75
N ALA A 71 1.23 1.78 -1.62
CA ALA A 71 1.60 0.38 -1.61
C ALA A 71 0.59 -0.53 -2.35
N LYS A 72 -0.71 -0.22 -2.27
CA LYS A 72 -1.74 -0.92 -3.05
C LYS A 72 -1.56 -0.71 -4.57
N TYR A 73 -1.25 0.52 -4.99
CA TYR A 73 -0.96 0.80 -6.40
C TYR A 73 0.31 0.12 -6.90
N ASP A 74 1.39 0.14 -6.10
CA ASP A 74 2.64 -0.55 -6.42
C ASP A 74 2.40 -2.05 -6.69
N PHE A 75 1.56 -2.69 -5.86
CA PHE A 75 1.20 -4.10 -6.04
C PHE A 75 0.43 -4.35 -7.33
N ILE A 76 -0.57 -3.52 -7.63
CA ILE A 76 -1.33 -3.60 -8.88
C ILE A 76 -0.39 -3.53 -10.09
N LEU A 77 0.47 -2.52 -10.11
CA LEU A 77 1.45 -2.33 -11.18
C LEU A 77 2.41 -3.51 -11.28
N SER A 78 2.88 -4.05 -10.15
CA SER A 78 3.75 -5.23 -10.15
C SER A 78 3.07 -6.47 -10.72
N LYS A 79 1.77 -6.68 -10.46
CA LYS A 79 0.97 -7.77 -11.04
C LYS A 79 0.79 -7.62 -12.54
N LEU A 80 0.45 -6.41 -13.00
CA LEU A 80 0.34 -6.11 -14.43
C LEU A 80 1.68 -6.32 -15.15
N ASN A 81 2.79 -5.89 -14.54
CA ASN A 81 4.12 -6.10 -15.10
C ASN A 81 4.47 -7.59 -15.18
N LEU A 82 4.15 -8.40 -14.17
CA LEU A 82 4.34 -9.86 -14.23
C LEU A 82 3.57 -10.47 -15.40
N LYS A 83 2.29 -10.11 -15.56
CA LYS A 83 1.48 -10.59 -16.70
C LYS A 83 2.07 -10.16 -18.03
N LYS A 84 2.55 -8.91 -18.15
CA LYS A 84 3.22 -8.40 -19.34
C LYS A 84 4.48 -9.21 -19.68
N THR A 85 5.37 -9.41 -18.73
CA THR A 85 6.63 -10.16 -18.94
C THR A 85 6.38 -11.63 -19.25
N ALA A 86 5.29 -12.21 -18.73
CA ALA A 86 4.87 -13.57 -19.04
C ALA A 86 4.12 -13.69 -20.38
N GLY A 87 3.80 -12.59 -21.07
CA GLY A 87 2.99 -12.59 -22.30
C GLY A 87 1.50 -12.88 -22.08
N LEU A 88 1.01 -12.72 -20.85
CA LEU A 88 -0.35 -13.05 -20.42
C LEU A 88 -1.22 -11.81 -20.15
N LEU A 89 -0.71 -10.60 -20.42
CA LEU A 89 -1.46 -9.36 -20.17
C LEU A 89 -2.59 -9.22 -21.20
N SER A 90 -3.81 -9.08 -20.72
CA SER A 90 -5.02 -8.89 -21.54
C SER A 90 -5.69 -7.54 -21.30
N VAL A 91 -6.60 -7.14 -22.20
CA VAL A 91 -7.43 -5.94 -22.04
C VAL A 91 -8.36 -6.07 -20.83
N ASP A 92 -8.83 -7.29 -20.53
CA ASP A 92 -9.68 -7.54 -19.37
C ASP A 92 -8.94 -7.32 -18.04
N ASP A 93 -7.63 -7.57 -17.99
CA ASP A 93 -6.81 -7.24 -16.83
C ASP A 93 -6.77 -5.73 -16.57
N LEU A 94 -6.70 -4.92 -17.64
CA LEU A 94 -6.71 -3.47 -17.55
C LEU A 94 -8.08 -2.94 -17.14
N ARG A 95 -9.16 -3.53 -17.67
CA ARG A 95 -10.54 -3.21 -17.28
C ARG A 95 -10.80 -3.54 -15.81
N TYR A 96 -10.31 -4.69 -15.35
CA TYR A 96 -10.42 -5.10 -13.95
C TYR A 96 -9.70 -4.13 -13.02
N VAL A 97 -8.46 -3.73 -13.35
CA VAL A 97 -7.75 -2.72 -12.57
C VAL A 97 -8.46 -1.36 -12.60
N ASN A 98 -8.99 -0.95 -13.75
CA ASN A 98 -9.75 0.29 -13.88
C ASN A 98 -11.01 0.30 -13.01
N SER A 99 -11.65 -0.86 -12.81
CA SER A 99 -12.81 -0.99 -11.92
C SER A 99 -12.49 -0.74 -10.44
N TRP A 100 -11.21 -0.83 -10.04
CA TRP A 100 -10.77 -0.56 -8.66
C TRP A 100 -10.48 0.92 -8.39
N LEU A 101 -10.44 1.73 -9.44
CA LEU A 101 -10.06 3.15 -9.41
C LEU A 101 -11.24 4.11 -9.57
N ASN A 102 -12.41 3.58 -9.97
CA ASN A 102 -13.64 4.33 -10.19
C ASN A 102 -14.60 4.23 -9.00
#